data_AF-M1CYG7-F1
#
_entry.id   AF-M1CYG7-F1
#
_cell.length_a   1.000
_cell.length_b   1.000
_cell.length_c   1.000
_cell.angle_alpha   90.00
_cell.angle_beta   90.00
_cell.angle_gamma   90.00
#
_symmetry.space_group_name_H-M   'P 1'
#
loop_
_entity.id
_entity.type
_entity.pdbx_description
1 polymer ?
#
loop_
_entity_poly.entity_id
_entity_poly.type
_entity_poly.pdbx_seq_one_letter_code
_entity_poly.pdbx_strand_id
1 'polypeptide(L)'
;MYWRNTSVYYLRSFGRNVKEVQRISYWNYWKRKALLYSAAKAGNIELLVMVIHSHPELIWQPDYQNWTIFHVAVLYREEKVFSLIHQIGGM
;
A
#
# COMPACT_ATOMS: atom_id res chain seq x y z
N MET A 1 -25.49 -1.09 -3.58
CA MET A 1 -25.74 0.37 -3.66
C MET A 1 -24.40 1.05 -3.92
N TYR A 2 -24.34 1.83 -5.00
CA TYR A 2 -23.20 2.58 -5.56
C TYR A 2 -22.30 3.22 -4.47
N TRP A 3 -20.97 3.24 -4.54
CA TRP A 3 -20.09 3.69 -5.62
C TRP A 3 -18.65 3.23 -5.34
N ARG A 4 -17.85 2.96 -6.39
CA ARG A 4 -16.44 3.39 -6.54
C ARG A 4 -15.83 2.81 -7.82
N ASN A 5 -16.11 3.47 -8.94
CA ASN A 5 -15.09 3.62 -9.99
C ASN A 5 -15.46 4.75 -10.97
N THR A 6 -15.57 5.96 -10.44
CA THR A 6 -15.68 7.19 -11.24
C THR A 6 -14.47 7.39 -12.17
N SER A 7 -13.34 6.73 -11.92
CA SER A 7 -12.16 6.80 -12.80
C SER A 7 -12.32 6.08 -14.14
N VAL A 8 -13.23 5.11 -14.29
CA VAL A 8 -13.37 4.34 -15.54
C VAL A 8 -14.02 5.16 -16.66
N TYR A 9 -14.88 6.12 -16.31
CA TYR A 9 -15.56 6.98 -17.30
C TYR A 9 -14.62 8.00 -17.94
N TYR A 10 -13.65 8.55 -17.20
CA TYR A 10 -12.70 9.52 -17.74
C TYR A 10 -11.66 8.90 -18.69
N LEU A 11 -11.37 7.61 -18.55
CA LEU A 11 -10.33 6.93 -19.33
C LEU A 11 -10.74 6.62 -20.78
N ARG A 12 -12.04 6.61 -21.09
CA ARG A 12 -12.53 6.38 -22.47
C ARG A 12 -12.31 7.60 -23.39
N SER A 13 -12.16 8.80 -22.83
CA SER A 13 -11.95 10.04 -23.59
C SER A 13 -10.49 10.32 -23.94
N PHE A 14 -9.54 9.53 -23.44
CA PHE A 14 -8.10 9.75 -23.60
C PHE A 14 -7.39 8.49 -24.14
N GLY A 15 -7.75 8.02 -25.34
CA GLY A 15 -6.92 7.22 -26.26
C GLY A 15 -6.14 5.98 -25.77
N ARG A 16 -6.19 5.59 -24.50
CA ARG A 16 -5.39 4.50 -23.92
C ARG A 16 -6.23 3.25 -23.78
N ASN A 17 -5.68 2.14 -24.22
CA ASN A 17 -6.31 0.82 -24.15
C ASN A 17 -6.60 0.46 -22.68
N VAL A 18 -7.83 0.03 -22.37
CA VAL A 18 -8.26 -0.37 -21.03
C VAL A 18 -7.35 -1.44 -20.43
N LYS A 19 -6.87 -2.40 -21.24
CA LYS A 19 -5.92 -3.44 -20.81
C LYS A 19 -4.58 -2.85 -20.35
N GLU A 20 -4.12 -1.79 -21.00
CA GLU A 20 -2.86 -1.13 -20.70
C GLU A 20 -2.96 -0.26 -19.45
N VAL A 21 -4.08 0.45 -19.27
CA VAL A 21 -4.33 1.22 -18.04
C VAL A 21 -4.44 0.29 -16.83
N GLN A 22 -5.13 -0.85 -16.96
CA GLN A 22 -5.17 -1.86 -15.90
C GLN A 22 -3.75 -2.37 -15.58
N ARG A 23 -2.94 -2.70 -16.59
CA ARG A 23 -1.54 -3.14 -16.39
C ARG A 23 -0.71 -2.09 -15.64
N ILE A 24 -0.82 -0.81 -16.01
CA ILE A 24 -0.10 0.30 -15.34
C ILE A 24 -0.57 0.43 -13.89
N SER A 25 -1.88 0.32 -13.64
CA SER A 25 -2.44 0.34 -12.30
C SER A 25 -1.86 -0.79 -11.42
N TYR A 26 -1.81 -2.03 -11.93
CA TYR A 26 -1.20 -3.16 -11.23
C TYR A 26 0.30 -2.98 -10.96
N TRP A 27 1.05 -2.47 -11.94
CA TRP A 27 2.48 -2.18 -11.76
C TRP A 27 2.73 -1.12 -10.69
N ASN A 28 1.99 -0.03 -10.73
CA ASN A 28 2.10 1.04 -9.72
C ASN A 28 1.68 0.55 -8.33
N TYR A 29 0.66 -0.30 -8.26
CA TYR A 29 0.25 -0.96 -7.03
C TYR A 29 1.38 -1.83 -6.45
N TRP A 30 1.95 -2.73 -7.25
CA TRP A 30 3.05 -3.60 -6.84
C TRP A 30 4.29 -2.84 -6.42
N LYS A 31 4.67 -1.81 -7.17
CA LYS A 31 5.84 -0.98 -6.87
C LYS A 31 5.69 -0.27 -5.51
N ARG A 32 4.51 0.28 -5.21
CA ARG A 32 4.23 0.91 -3.91
C ARG A 32 4.27 -0.09 -2.76
N LYS A 33 3.69 -1.28 -2.96
CA LYS A 33 3.72 -2.35 -1.94
C LYS A 33 5.14 -2.82 -1.66
N ALA A 34 5.95 -3.04 -2.69
CA ALA A 34 7.35 -3.41 -2.52
C ALA A 34 8.13 -2.34 -1.74
N LEU A 35 7.93 -1.05 -2.07
CA LEU A 35 8.58 0.06 -1.37
C LEU A 35 8.22 0.10 0.12
N LEU A 36 6.94 -0.09 0.45
CA LEU A 36 6.45 -0.17 1.83
C LEU A 36 7.12 -1.29 2.62
N TYR A 37 7.21 -2.49 2.04
CA TYR A 37 7.83 -3.64 2.69
C TYR A 37 9.33 -3.41 2.91
N SER A 38 10.02 -2.81 1.93
CA SER A 38 11.42 -2.42 2.08
C SER A 38 11.61 -1.37 3.18
N ALA A 39 10.72 -0.38 3.27
CA ALA A 39 10.77 0.65 4.31
C ALA A 39 10.57 0.06 5.72
N ALA A 40 9.61 -0.84 5.88
CA ALA A 40 9.36 -1.52 7.14
C ALA A 40 10.51 -2.44 7.55
N LYS A 41 11.12 -3.15 6.60
CA LYS A 41 12.31 -3.95 6.83
C LYS A 41 13.54 -3.12 7.23
N ALA A 42 13.63 -1.89 6.74
CA ALA A 42 14.77 -0.99 6.98
C ALA A 42 14.54 -0.02 8.16
N GLY A 43 13.40 -0.10 8.86
CA GLY A 43 13.09 0.83 9.95
C GLY A 43 12.81 2.28 9.49
N ASN A 44 12.53 2.51 8.20
CA ASN A 44 12.36 3.86 7.67
C ASN A 44 10.97 4.42 7.98
N ILE A 45 10.84 5.02 9.16
CA ILE A 45 9.58 5.57 9.68
C ILE A 45 9.04 6.71 8.83
N GLU A 46 9.90 7.60 8.34
CA GLU A 46 9.47 8.80 7.60
C GLU A 46 8.70 8.43 6.33
N LEU A 47 9.25 7.47 5.57
CA LEU A 47 8.60 6.97 4.37
C LEU A 47 7.28 6.26 4.69
N LEU A 48 7.24 5.49 5.79
CA LEU A 48 6.01 4.83 6.24
C LEU A 48 4.94 5.84 6.60
N VAL A 49 5.26 6.87 7.39
CA VAL A 49 4.31 7.93 7.77
C VAL A 49 3.75 8.65 6.54
N MET A 50 4.59 8.98 5.55
CA MET A 50 4.13 9.60 4.30
C MET A 50 3.15 8.71 3.53
N VAL A 51 3.43 7.41 3.45
CA VAL A 51 2.54 6.47 2.73
C VAL A 51 1.26 6.21 3.52
N ILE A 52 1.34 6.06 4.84
CA ILE A 52 0.20 5.90 5.75
C ILE A 52 -0.76 7.08 5.63
N HIS A 53 -0.22 8.31 5.58
CA HIS A 53 -1.03 9.52 5.48
C HIS A 53 -1.73 9.65 4.12
N SER A 54 -1.05 9.24 3.04
CA SER A 54 -1.60 9.35 1.68
C SER A 54 -2.49 8.17 1.28
N HIS A 55 -2.22 6.97 1.79
CA HIS A 55 -2.85 5.70 1.42
C HIS A 55 -2.93 4.74 2.63
N PRO A 56 -3.75 5.06 3.65
CA PRO A 56 -3.84 4.27 4.89
C PRO A 56 -4.33 2.82 4.65
N GLU A 57 -5.02 2.56 3.54
CA GLU A 57 -5.49 1.22 3.17
C GLU A 57 -4.37 0.21 2.90
N LEU A 58 -3.16 0.68 2.57
CA LEU A 58 -2.03 -0.19 2.22
C LEU A 58 -1.40 -0.87 3.44
N ILE A 59 -1.61 -0.34 4.65
CA ILE A 59 -1.03 -0.85 5.89
C ILE A 59 -1.57 -2.25 6.21
N TRP A 60 -2.88 -2.42 6.02
CA TRP A 60 -3.60 -3.63 6.40
C TRP A 60 -3.67 -4.66 5.28
N GLN A 61 -3.06 -4.36 4.14
CA GLN A 61 -3.21 -5.21 2.97
C GLN A 61 -2.23 -6.39 3.01
N PRO A 62 -2.74 -7.63 3.12
CA PRO A 62 -1.89 -8.82 3.15
C PRO A 62 -1.21 -9.05 1.80
N ASP A 63 -0.02 -9.65 1.82
CA ASP A 63 0.59 -10.28 0.64
C ASP A 63 0.00 -11.68 0.37
N TYR A 64 0.61 -12.41 -0.56
CA TYR A 64 0.19 -13.76 -0.94
C TYR A 64 0.37 -14.79 0.18
N GLN A 65 1.18 -14.48 1.20
CA GLN A 65 1.39 -15.30 2.39
C GLN A 65 0.52 -14.84 3.57
N ASN A 66 -0.43 -13.94 3.32
CA ASN A 66 -1.26 -13.29 4.32
C ASN A 66 -0.48 -12.42 5.32
N TRP A 67 0.74 -11.99 4.97
CA TRP A 67 1.55 -11.11 5.80
C TRP A 67 1.26 -9.66 5.47
N THR A 68 0.92 -8.89 6.50
CA THR A 68 0.85 -7.43 6.44
C THR A 68 2.23 -6.83 6.72
N ILE A 69 2.34 -5.50 6.54
CA ILE A 69 3.57 -4.76 6.88
C ILE A 69 3.95 -4.88 8.37
N PHE A 70 2.97 -5.16 9.24
CA PHE A 70 3.19 -5.44 10.65
C PHE A 70 4.02 -6.72 10.86
N HIS A 71 3.72 -7.80 10.13
CA HIS A 71 4.47 -9.05 10.20
C HIS A 71 5.94 -8.84 9.81
N VAL A 72 6.17 -8.02 8.77
CA VAL A 72 7.52 -7.66 8.31
C VAL A 72 8.27 -6.88 9.39
N ALA A 73 7.65 -5.86 9.98
CA ALA A 73 8.28 -5.05 11.03
C ALA A 73 8.65 -5.90 12.26
N VAL A 74 7.81 -6.86 12.66
CA VAL A 74 8.11 -7.80 13.75
C VAL A 74 9.25 -8.74 13.36
N LEU A 75 9.22 -9.33 12.16
CA LEU A 75 10.24 -10.26 11.67
C LEU A 75 11.64 -9.63 11.65
N TYR A 76 11.72 -8.35 11.27
CA TYR A 76 12.97 -7.59 11.20
C TYR A 76 13.31 -6.84 12.50
N ARG A 77 12.52 -7.01 13.57
CA ARG A 77 12.73 -6.41 14.90
C ARG A 77 12.76 -4.87 14.90
N GLU A 78 11.98 -4.27 14.00
CA GLU A 78 11.88 -2.82 13.88
C GLU A 78 10.84 -2.28 14.87
N GLU A 79 11.24 -2.18 16.14
CA GLU A 79 10.38 -1.80 17.28
C GLU A 79 9.56 -0.54 17.04
N LYS A 80 10.23 0.51 16.58
CA LYS A 80 9.57 1.80 16.33
C LYS A 80 8.53 1.68 15.22
N VAL A 81 8.76 0.84 14.22
CA VAL A 81 7.84 0.64 13.10
C VAL A 81 6.61 -0.16 13.53
N PHE A 82 6.78 -1.32 14.18
CA PHE A 82 5.61 -2.09 14.60
C PHE A 82 4.83 -1.36 15.70
N SER A 83 5.50 -0.58 16.57
CA SER A 83 4.83 0.25 17.58
C SER A 83 4.00 1.36 16.94
N LEU A 84 4.53 2.03 15.92
CA LEU A 84 3.78 3.01 15.13
C LEU A 84 2.55 2.39 14.48
N ILE A 85 2.72 1.24 13.80
CA ILE A 85 1.60 0.55 13.14
C ILE A 85 0.56 0.10 14.17
N HIS A 86 0.99 -0.38 15.33
CA HIS A 86 0.10 -0.77 16.43
C HIS A 86 -0.72 0.42 16.95
N GLN A 87 -0.09 1.57 17.16
CA GLN A 87 -0.78 2.80 17.58
C GLN A 87 -1.83 3.28 16.57
N ILE A 88 -1.56 3.10 15.27
CA ILE A 88 -2.51 3.44 14.19
C ILE A 88 -3.65 2.42 14.11
N GLY A 89 -3.35 1.15 14.37
CA GLY A 89 -4.31 0.04 14.29
C GLY A 89 -5.31 -0.03 15.44
N GLY A 90 -4.95 0.50 16.60
CA GLY A 90 -5.88 0.86 17.67
C GLY A 90 -6.99 -0.17 17.95
N MET A 91 -6.62 -1.38 18.34
CA MET A 91 -7.37 -2.17 19.34
C MET A 91 -6.45 -2.40 20.53
#